data_AF-A0A7X8JH28-F1
#
_entry.id   AF-A0A7X8JH28-F1
#
_cell.length_a   1.000
_cell.length_b   1.000
_cell.length_c   1.000
_cell.angle_alpha   90.00
_cell.angle_beta   90.00
_cell.angle_gamma   90.00
#
_symmetry.space_group_name_H-M   'P 1'
#
loop_
_entity.id
_entity.type
_entity.pdbx_description
1 polymer ?
#
loop_
_entity_poly.entity_id
_entity_poly.type
_entity_poly.pdbx_seq_one_letter_code
_entity_poly.pdbx_strand_id
1 'polypeptide(L)'
;MRSFPLIRNKWSNEHIMTLLFFVLLLYMLPQWIKNPLDIAVFAAVLVFALILDETAGILRHKRIICSVSAAVTAAIIHLITPGIPLWGKLIGVFAGIILGKQIWGGTGKNSINPAIVGYLFICIMFKGSQMPIQPSALLIPAVILSLPFILFRPFVSLGCFMGLFVAGLSGAASFGELLIINGIFLGCIILTDPVTVTSLKLTGLVGGFLCALLPFYTIEPAITFPLIILIFNLISHLADENVHFPRKRLFFAPISLKKPYTNNDAVIQVHDLTYLQSSEDAGDVHKEVSANKTGNDMINSSSDDSIDIDQPEQLIAKLQELGVYGMGGAAYPTAMKLQTILDSNVQEKFFIINAAECDPGLIQDKWLLKNRYEDILKGISVITKYIDFSKVIIAEKDDSGIESSENISIRKVRDYYPAGYENSLIKSILKRSVPSDFIPAKLGILVLNVQTVLLVYEAVCLNKKTDSKYITIADITTGTSAVAKVRTGSLVSEAINAVYPGKSMVFTGGGIMQARMAQDDERIGKGTNLIAAAAMPRYKESPLCSKCGACVFNCPQGLLVYRIADLVDKSSEKKASKFSPELCIGCGLCSYVCPAGRNLSARVLEAKAAVSRH
;
A
#
# COMPACT_ATOMS: atom_id res chain seq x y z
N MET A 1 14.37 -4.86 -11.13
CA MET A 1 13.40 -4.44 -10.09
C MET A 1 12.23 -5.42 -10.09
N ARG A 2 12.06 -6.25 -9.03
CA ARG A 2 11.23 -7.47 -9.09
C ARG A 2 9.71 -7.26 -9.04
N SER A 3 9.22 -6.10 -8.60
CA SER A 3 7.83 -5.63 -8.77
C SER A 3 7.70 -4.18 -8.26
N PHE A 4 6.90 -3.33 -8.90
CA PHE A 4 6.48 -2.04 -8.33
C PHE A 4 5.14 -1.57 -8.91
N PRO A 5 4.26 -0.94 -8.12
CA PRO A 5 3.02 -0.38 -8.65
C PRO A 5 3.32 0.62 -9.78
N LEU A 6 2.69 0.44 -10.95
CA LEU A 6 2.83 1.39 -12.08
C LEU A 6 2.20 2.74 -11.76
N ILE A 7 1.24 2.77 -10.84
CA ILE A 7 0.63 3.97 -10.32
C ILE A 7 1.21 4.21 -8.92
N ARG A 8 1.79 5.39 -8.69
CA ARG A 8 2.30 5.79 -7.37
C ARG A 8 1.72 7.14 -6.95
N ASN A 9 1.55 7.32 -5.65
CA ASN A 9 1.19 8.63 -5.11
C ASN A 9 2.40 9.58 -5.20
N LYS A 10 2.17 10.83 -5.63
CA LYS A 10 3.22 11.78 -6.07
C LYS A 10 3.95 12.52 -4.94
N TRP A 11 3.58 12.29 -3.68
CA TRP A 11 4.17 13.03 -2.56
C TRP A 11 5.57 12.49 -2.28
N SER A 12 6.55 13.38 -2.12
CA SER A 12 7.87 13.05 -1.58
C SER A 12 8.02 13.67 -0.18
N ASN A 13 8.93 13.13 0.65
CA ASN A 13 9.24 13.73 1.95
C ASN A 13 9.66 15.19 1.83
N GLU A 14 10.35 15.54 0.75
CA GLU A 14 10.77 16.90 0.46
C GLU A 14 9.55 17.78 0.18
N HIS A 15 8.59 17.35 -0.65
CA HIS A 15 7.35 18.10 -0.87
C HIS A 15 6.54 18.28 0.42
N ILE A 16 6.47 17.25 1.27
CA ILE A 16 5.79 17.34 2.58
C ILE A 16 6.50 18.36 3.48
N MET A 17 7.83 18.29 3.58
CA MET A 17 8.62 19.23 4.38
C MET A 17 8.57 20.66 3.82
N THR A 18 8.52 20.83 2.51
CA THR A 18 8.36 22.13 1.84
C THR A 18 6.99 22.71 2.13
N LEU A 19 5.91 21.93 2.01
CA LEU A 19 4.57 22.37 2.37
C LEU A 19 4.51 22.81 3.83
N LEU A 20 5.11 22.03 4.73
CA LEU A 20 5.20 22.38 6.13
C LEU A 20 6.00 23.65 6.38
N PHE A 21 7.13 23.83 5.69
CA PHE A 21 7.90 25.06 5.78
C PHE A 21 7.05 26.27 5.41
N PHE A 22 6.28 26.21 4.33
CA PHE A 22 5.36 27.30 3.96
C PHE A 22 4.26 27.52 5.00
N VAL A 23 3.70 26.45 5.57
CA VAL A 23 2.74 26.56 6.68
C VAL A 23 3.36 27.27 7.89
N LEU A 24 4.63 27.00 8.22
CA LEU A 24 5.38 27.69 9.27
C LEU A 24 5.58 29.18 8.98
N LEU A 25 5.87 29.55 7.73
CA LEU A 25 5.98 30.97 7.36
C LEU A 25 4.64 31.70 7.53
N LEU A 26 3.53 31.06 7.16
CA LEU A 26 2.18 31.60 7.40
C LEU A 26 1.90 31.76 8.89
N TYR A 27 2.40 30.86 9.73
CA TYR A 27 2.29 30.98 11.19
C TYR A 27 3.07 32.18 11.76
N MET A 28 4.21 32.53 11.15
CA MET A 28 5.03 33.67 11.58
C MET A 28 4.53 35.02 11.07
N LEU A 29 3.74 35.02 9.99
CA LEU A 29 3.27 36.23 9.32
C LEU A 29 2.65 37.28 10.26
N PRO A 30 1.76 36.93 11.22
CA PRO A 30 1.17 37.92 12.12
C PRO A 30 2.21 38.64 12.99
N GLN A 31 3.26 37.92 13.41
CA GLN A 31 4.35 38.49 14.20
C GLN A 31 5.23 39.40 13.36
N TRP A 32 5.54 39.00 12.12
CA TRP A 32 6.34 39.82 11.20
C TRP A 32 5.66 41.13 10.81
N ILE A 33 4.33 41.14 10.71
CA ILE A 33 3.56 42.37 10.49
C ILE A 33 3.70 43.32 11.70
N LYS A 34 3.68 42.78 12.92
CA LYS A 34 3.85 43.59 14.14
C LYS A 34 5.30 44.07 14.33
N ASN A 35 6.28 43.24 13.96
CA ASN A 35 7.70 43.52 14.14
C ASN A 35 8.52 43.04 12.91
N PRO A 36 8.74 43.91 11.92
CA PRO A 36 9.48 43.54 10.70
C PRO A 36 10.93 43.10 10.95
N LEU A 37 11.55 43.51 12.06
CA LEU A 37 12.91 43.10 12.41
C LEU A 37 13.01 41.59 12.65
N ASP A 38 11.91 40.94 13.05
CA ASP A 38 11.86 39.48 13.25
C ASP A 38 12.09 38.71 11.94
N ILE A 39 11.83 39.30 10.77
CA ILE A 39 12.15 38.72 9.46
C ILE A 39 13.67 38.57 9.32
N ALA A 40 14.44 39.60 9.69
CA ALA A 40 15.90 39.55 9.62
C ALA A 40 16.48 38.55 10.61
N VAL A 41 15.92 38.47 11.82
CA VAL A 41 16.29 37.45 12.82
C VAL A 41 16.00 36.05 12.28
N PHE A 42 14.81 35.82 11.70
CA PHE A 42 14.49 34.53 11.09
C PHE A 42 15.43 34.18 9.93
N ALA A 43 15.71 35.13 9.04
CA ALA A 43 16.63 34.92 7.92
C ALA A 43 18.04 34.52 8.40
N ALA A 44 18.56 35.17 9.44
CA ALA A 44 19.85 34.81 10.04
C ALA A 44 19.84 33.38 10.62
N VAL A 45 18.79 33.01 11.36
CA VAL A 45 18.62 31.67 11.94
C VAL A 45 18.50 30.60 10.83
N LEU A 46 17.75 30.90 9.76
CA LEU A 46 17.57 30.02 8.61
C LEU A 46 18.89 29.79 7.85
N VAL A 47 19.61 30.86 7.52
CA VAL A 47 20.91 30.78 6.83
C VAL A 47 21.91 29.98 7.67
N PHE A 48 21.99 30.26 8.97
CA PHE A 48 22.85 29.52 9.87
C PHE A 48 22.50 28.02 9.91
N ALA A 49 21.21 27.67 9.98
CA ALA A 49 20.77 26.29 9.96
C ALA A 49 21.17 25.55 8.68
N LEU A 50 20.99 26.19 7.52
CA LEU A 50 21.34 25.60 6.22
C LEU A 50 22.86 25.40 6.10
N ILE A 51 23.67 26.40 6.47
CA ILE A 51 25.14 26.29 6.47
C ILE A 51 25.59 25.20 7.43
N LEU A 52 25.02 25.13 8.64
CA LEU A 52 25.39 24.14 9.63
C LEU A 52 25.05 22.72 9.17
N ASP A 53 23.89 22.52 8.55
CA ASP A 53 23.50 21.22 8.00
C ASP A 53 24.40 20.82 6.82
N GLU A 54 24.76 21.78 5.96
CA GLU A 54 25.65 21.57 4.82
C GLU A 54 27.07 21.18 5.26
N THR A 55 27.65 21.99 6.14
CA THR A 55 28.99 21.75 6.69
C THR A 55 29.07 20.43 7.45
N ALA A 56 28.08 20.10 8.28
CA ALA A 56 28.02 18.82 8.96
C ALA A 56 27.85 17.64 8.00
N GLY A 57 27.13 17.81 6.89
CA GLY A 57 27.04 16.81 5.82
C GLY A 57 28.39 16.54 5.17
N ILE A 58 29.10 17.60 4.78
CA ILE A 58 30.43 17.56 4.17
C ILE A 58 31.43 16.87 5.09
N LEU A 59 31.50 17.28 6.36
CA LEU A 59 32.42 16.70 7.36
C LEU A 59 32.21 15.21 7.58
N ARG A 60 31.00 14.72 7.31
CA ARG A 60 30.66 13.30 7.49
C ARG A 60 30.78 12.49 6.21
N HIS A 61 31.25 13.10 5.12
CA HIS A 61 31.26 12.52 3.78
C HIS A 61 29.88 11.96 3.36
N LYS A 62 28.81 12.62 3.80
CA LYS A 62 27.43 12.22 3.51
C LYS A 62 26.78 13.26 2.63
N ARG A 63 26.17 12.81 1.52
CA ARG A 63 25.34 13.68 0.70
C ARG A 63 24.11 14.13 1.47
N ILE A 64 23.76 15.40 1.34
CA ILE A 64 22.55 15.96 1.90
C ILE A 64 21.40 15.52 1.02
N ILE A 65 20.44 14.86 1.64
CA ILE A 65 19.31 14.26 0.92
C ILE A 65 18.11 15.21 0.90
N CYS A 66 17.99 16.09 1.90
CA CYS A 66 16.88 17.04 2.01
C CYS A 66 17.29 18.22 2.91
N SER A 67 17.65 19.34 2.28
CA SER A 67 18.05 20.58 2.96
C SER A 67 16.86 21.28 3.63
N VAL A 68 15.64 21.06 3.12
CA VAL A 68 14.39 21.63 3.67
C VAL A 68 14.17 21.21 5.13
N SER A 69 14.67 20.06 5.56
CA SER A 69 14.58 19.62 6.96
C SER A 69 15.30 20.57 7.94
N ALA A 70 16.43 21.17 7.56
CA ALA A 70 17.12 22.15 8.39
C ALA A 70 16.35 23.47 8.45
N ALA A 71 15.79 23.91 7.31
CA ALA A 71 14.95 25.11 7.23
C ALA A 71 13.70 24.99 8.12
N VAL A 72 13.04 23.83 8.09
CA VAL A 72 11.90 23.54 8.97
C VAL A 72 12.31 23.54 10.45
N THR A 73 13.47 22.98 10.78
CA THR A 73 13.99 22.98 12.16
C THR A 73 14.21 24.41 12.66
N ALA A 74 14.85 25.25 11.84
CA ALA A 74 15.05 26.67 12.12
C ALA A 74 13.72 27.42 12.32
N ALA A 75 12.75 27.15 11.44
CA ALA A 75 11.44 27.76 11.52
C ALA A 75 10.68 27.37 12.80
N ILE A 76 10.68 26.10 13.18
CA ILE A 76 10.06 25.68 14.44
C ILE A 76 10.72 26.35 15.64
N ILE A 77 12.06 26.30 15.73
CA ILE A 77 12.78 26.91 16.86
C ILE A 77 12.48 28.40 16.95
N HIS A 78 12.51 29.13 15.82
CA HIS A 78 12.19 30.55 15.80
C HIS A 78 10.76 30.83 16.28
N LEU A 79 9.78 30.04 15.83
CA LEU A 79 8.35 30.19 16.15
C LEU A 79 8.07 29.96 17.64
N ILE A 80 8.68 28.94 18.24
CA ILE A 80 8.39 28.55 19.64
C ILE A 80 9.29 29.24 20.66
N THR A 81 10.21 30.11 20.23
CA THR A 81 11.10 30.88 21.12
C THR A 81 11.02 32.40 20.86
N PRO A 82 9.82 33.00 20.92
CA PRO A 82 9.68 34.45 20.81
C PRO A 82 10.44 35.13 21.96
N GLY A 83 11.04 36.29 21.69
CA GLY A 83 11.81 37.05 22.69
C GLY A 83 13.22 36.53 23.00
N ILE A 84 13.59 35.32 22.58
CA ILE A 84 14.97 34.83 22.73
C ILE A 84 15.90 35.60 21.78
N PRO A 85 17.06 36.11 22.28
CA PRO A 85 18.01 36.84 21.43
C PRO A 85 18.58 35.93 20.34
N LEU A 86 19.03 36.54 19.23
CA LEU A 86 19.54 35.83 18.05
C LEU A 86 20.55 34.72 18.44
N TRP A 87 21.56 35.05 19.25
CA TRP A 87 22.58 34.08 19.67
C TRP A 87 21.99 32.86 20.40
N GLY A 88 20.95 33.05 21.21
CA GLY A 88 20.25 31.94 21.89
C GLY A 88 19.53 31.04 20.90
N LYS A 89 18.88 31.63 19.89
CA LYS A 89 18.25 30.88 18.79
C LYS A 89 19.29 30.09 17.97
N LEU A 90 20.45 30.68 17.69
CA LEU A 90 21.55 30.01 16.99
C LEU A 90 22.08 28.80 17.78
N ILE A 91 22.23 28.92 19.10
CA ILE A 91 22.61 27.78 19.97
C ILE A 91 21.56 26.68 19.93
N GLY A 92 20.27 27.02 19.99
CA GLY A 92 19.20 26.02 19.87
C GLY A 92 19.22 25.31 18.51
N VAL A 93 19.40 26.05 17.42
CA VAL A 93 19.57 25.46 16.08
C VAL A 93 20.79 24.55 16.03
N PHE A 94 21.91 24.97 16.63
CA PHE A 94 23.11 24.16 16.70
C PHE A 94 22.86 22.83 17.43
N ALA A 95 22.28 22.88 18.63
CA ALA A 95 21.91 21.69 19.39
C ALA A 95 20.96 20.79 18.59
N GLY A 96 19.94 21.38 17.95
CA GLY A 96 19.00 20.64 17.14
C GLY A 96 19.63 19.92 15.95
N ILE A 97 20.42 20.63 15.13
CA ILE A 97 21.04 20.06 13.94
C ILE A 97 22.16 19.09 14.33
N ILE A 98 23.06 19.46 15.25
CA ILE A 98 24.19 18.58 15.57
C ILE A 98 23.73 17.39 16.41
N LEU A 99 23.13 17.64 17.58
CA LEU A 99 22.76 16.60 18.53
C LEU A 99 21.51 15.84 18.12
N GLY A 100 20.50 16.56 17.61
CA GLY A 100 19.22 15.98 17.23
C GLY A 100 19.20 15.33 15.85
N LYS A 101 20.06 15.76 14.90
CA LYS A 101 20.05 15.26 13.51
C LYS A 101 21.34 14.56 13.10
N GLN A 102 22.47 15.22 13.24
CA GLN A 102 23.71 14.79 12.61
C GLN A 102 24.35 13.62 13.38
N ILE A 103 24.43 13.63 14.71
CA ILE A 103 24.93 12.48 15.51
C ILE A 103 24.26 11.16 15.07
N TRP A 104 22.96 11.20 14.79
CA TRP A 104 22.17 10.03 14.44
C TRP A 104 22.25 9.55 12.99
N GLY A 105 22.97 10.26 12.13
CA GLY A 105 23.08 9.85 10.72
C GLY A 105 22.65 10.87 9.68
N GLY A 106 22.07 12.00 10.09
CA GLY A 106 21.50 13.01 9.20
C GLY A 106 19.98 12.84 9.02
N THR A 107 19.39 13.55 8.06
CA THR A 107 17.95 13.54 7.78
C THR A 107 17.41 12.11 7.62
N GLY A 108 16.30 11.79 8.29
CA GLY A 108 15.60 10.50 8.17
C GLY A 108 16.24 9.33 8.92
N LYS A 109 17.41 9.54 9.54
CA LYS A 109 18.08 8.58 10.44
C LYS A 109 18.06 9.02 11.90
N ASN A 110 17.66 10.26 12.17
CA ASN A 110 17.47 10.76 13.52
C ASN A 110 16.45 9.92 14.30
N SER A 111 16.82 9.57 15.53
CA SER A 111 15.95 8.90 16.53
C SER A 111 15.19 9.91 17.41
N ILE A 112 15.41 11.20 17.17
CA ILE A 112 14.86 12.29 17.96
C ILE A 112 14.52 13.48 17.03
N ASN A 113 13.52 14.30 17.36
CA ASN A 113 13.24 15.55 16.64
C ASN A 113 14.33 16.61 16.89
N PRO A 114 15.04 17.09 15.86
CA PRO A 114 16.03 18.16 15.96
C PRO A 114 15.49 19.44 16.61
N ALA A 115 14.28 19.87 16.25
CA ALA A 115 13.71 21.11 16.77
C ALA A 115 13.41 21.03 18.27
N ILE A 116 12.98 19.86 18.76
CA ILE A 116 12.68 19.64 20.18
C ILE A 116 13.95 19.57 21.02
N VAL A 117 15.02 18.99 20.50
CA VAL A 117 16.34 19.03 21.14
C VAL A 117 16.82 20.47 21.26
N GLY A 118 16.72 21.24 20.17
CA GLY A 118 17.09 22.65 20.17
C GLY A 118 16.27 23.49 21.15
N TYR A 119 14.96 23.28 21.19
CA TYR A 119 14.05 23.95 22.12
C TYR A 119 14.36 23.62 23.58
N LEU A 120 14.52 22.34 23.92
CA LEU A 120 14.88 21.92 25.27
C LEU A 120 16.17 22.60 25.75
N PHE A 121 17.17 22.70 24.88
CA PHE A 121 18.43 23.37 25.18
C PHE A 121 18.23 24.84 25.51
N ILE A 122 17.38 25.54 24.74
CA ILE A 122 17.01 26.93 25.02
C ILE A 122 16.26 27.04 26.35
N CYS A 123 15.28 26.17 26.62
CA CYS A 123 14.50 26.21 27.85
C CYS A 123 15.36 26.03 29.11
N ILE A 124 16.37 25.15 29.04
CA ILE A 124 17.34 24.95 30.14
C ILE A 124 18.19 26.21 30.34
N MET A 125 18.66 26.85 29.27
CA MET A 125 19.53 28.02 29.34
C MET A 125 18.81 29.29 29.80
N PHE A 126 17.57 29.49 29.36
CA PHE A 126 16.79 30.70 29.62
C PHE A 126 15.71 30.50 30.71
N LYS A 127 15.81 29.42 31.50
CA LYS A 127 14.94 29.08 32.64
C LYS A 127 13.45 29.34 32.38
N GLY A 128 12.86 28.52 31.50
CA GLY A 128 11.40 28.54 31.28
C GLY A 128 10.92 29.60 30.30
N SER A 129 11.68 29.90 29.24
CA SER A 129 11.27 30.82 28.18
C SER A 129 9.90 30.43 27.61
N GLN A 130 8.92 31.32 27.80
CA GLN A 130 7.49 31.13 27.58
C GLN A 130 7.13 30.72 26.15
N MET A 131 5.90 30.22 25.99
CA MET A 131 5.26 29.90 24.71
C MET A 131 4.16 30.93 24.35
N PRO A 132 4.42 32.25 24.20
CA PRO A 132 3.37 33.21 23.89
C PRO A 132 3.12 33.21 22.38
N ILE A 133 2.37 32.23 21.88
CA ILE A 133 1.78 32.36 20.55
C ILE A 133 0.47 33.13 20.70
N GLN A 134 0.46 34.39 20.29
CA GLN A 134 -0.75 35.21 20.37
C GLN A 134 -1.72 34.82 19.22
N PRO A 135 -3.00 34.53 19.53
CA PRO A 135 -3.98 34.22 18.50
C PRO A 135 -4.22 35.43 17.59
N SER A 136 -4.36 35.17 16.29
CA SER A 136 -4.74 36.15 15.28
C SER A 136 -5.56 35.45 14.20
N ALA A 137 -6.49 36.16 13.57
CA ALA A 137 -7.29 35.63 12.45
C ALA A 137 -6.41 35.20 11.26
N LEU A 138 -5.22 35.78 11.13
CA LEU A 138 -4.22 35.44 10.13
C LEU A 138 -3.60 34.04 10.32
N LEU A 139 -3.79 33.39 11.48
CA LEU A 139 -3.33 32.02 11.74
C LEU A 139 -4.28 30.95 11.16
N ILE A 140 -5.52 31.31 10.83
CA ILE A 140 -6.56 30.36 10.38
C ILE A 140 -6.13 29.58 9.12
N PRO A 141 -5.58 30.21 8.06
CA PRO A 141 -5.12 29.48 6.88
C PRO A 141 -4.03 28.45 7.20
N ALA A 142 -3.10 28.78 8.09
CA ALA A 142 -2.03 27.88 8.49
C ALA A 142 -2.56 26.67 9.28
N VAL A 143 -3.55 26.88 10.17
CA VAL A 143 -4.25 25.79 10.87
C VAL A 143 -4.99 24.89 9.89
N ILE A 144 -5.76 25.45 8.95
CA ILE A 144 -6.49 24.65 7.95
C ILE A 144 -5.53 23.82 7.09
N LEU A 145 -4.42 24.42 6.64
CA LEU A 145 -3.39 23.71 5.86
C LEU A 145 -2.64 22.64 6.67
N SER A 146 -2.70 22.71 8.01
CA SER A 146 -2.13 21.69 8.90
C SER A 146 -3.07 20.47 9.12
N LEU A 147 -4.39 20.63 8.95
CA LEU A 147 -5.38 19.58 9.24
C LEU A 147 -5.22 18.27 8.42
N PRO A 148 -4.88 18.30 7.12
CA PRO A 148 -4.68 17.08 6.34
C PRO A 148 -3.61 16.16 6.95
N PHE A 149 -2.72 16.70 7.78
CA PHE A 149 -1.65 15.95 8.39
C PHE A 149 -2.06 15.07 9.56
N ILE A 150 -3.18 15.38 10.21
CA ILE A 150 -3.81 14.54 11.24
C ILE A 150 -4.17 13.15 10.65
N LEU A 151 -4.56 13.12 9.37
CA LEU A 151 -4.91 11.88 8.68
C LEU A 151 -3.72 10.95 8.47
N PHE A 152 -2.48 11.46 8.49
CA PHE A 152 -1.29 10.60 8.39
C PHE A 152 -0.95 9.89 9.70
N ARG A 153 -1.39 10.38 10.87
CA ARG A 153 -0.91 9.92 12.20
C ARG A 153 -2.01 9.82 13.27
N PRO A 154 -3.06 9.02 13.04
CA PRO A 154 -4.34 9.13 13.74
C PRO A 154 -4.28 8.80 15.24
N PHE A 155 -3.49 7.82 15.68
CA PHE A 155 -3.50 7.39 17.09
C PHE A 155 -2.81 8.38 18.03
N VAL A 156 -1.70 8.95 17.61
CA VAL A 156 -1.01 9.99 18.39
C VAL A 156 -1.86 11.26 18.42
N SER A 157 -2.44 11.66 17.29
CA SER A 157 -3.38 12.77 17.24
C SER A 157 -4.57 12.56 18.17
N LEU A 158 -5.20 11.37 18.14
CA LEU A 158 -6.33 11.04 19.00
C LEU A 158 -5.94 11.08 20.49
N GLY A 159 -4.79 10.49 20.85
CA GLY A 159 -4.26 10.57 22.21
C GLY A 159 -4.06 12.01 22.66
N CYS A 160 -3.44 12.84 21.83
CA CYS A 160 -3.23 14.26 22.13
C CYS A 160 -4.55 15.01 22.33
N PHE A 161 -5.55 14.79 21.47
CA PHE A 161 -6.88 15.38 21.64
C PHE A 161 -7.50 14.99 22.98
N MET A 162 -7.39 13.72 23.39
CA MET A 162 -7.88 13.26 24.69
C MET A 162 -7.15 13.95 25.85
N GLY A 163 -5.82 14.07 25.79
CA GLY A 163 -5.02 14.72 26.84
C GLY A 163 -5.38 16.21 26.99
N LEU A 164 -5.52 16.90 25.86
CA LEU A 164 -5.91 18.32 25.83
C LEU A 164 -7.35 18.54 26.31
N PHE A 165 -8.27 17.63 25.95
CA PHE A 165 -9.64 17.68 26.43
C PHE A 165 -9.71 17.55 27.96
N VAL A 166 -8.94 16.62 28.54
CA VAL A 166 -8.87 16.45 30.00
C VAL A 166 -8.24 17.67 30.68
N ALA A 167 -7.16 18.24 30.12
CA ALA A 167 -6.55 19.47 30.63
C ALA A 167 -7.52 20.66 30.62
N GLY A 168 -8.36 20.77 29.58
CA GLY A 168 -9.42 21.78 29.49
C GLY A 168 -10.52 21.59 30.52
N LEU A 169 -11.00 20.35 30.70
CA LEU A 169 -12.02 20.04 31.70
C LEU A 169 -11.56 20.31 33.13
N SER A 170 -10.26 20.15 33.42
CA SER A 170 -9.71 20.45 34.74
C SER A 170 -9.46 21.95 34.99
N GLY A 171 -9.72 22.82 34.01
CA GLY A 171 -9.40 24.24 34.09
C GLY A 171 -7.90 24.55 34.03
N ALA A 172 -7.04 23.61 33.61
CA ALA A 172 -5.59 23.82 33.54
C ALA A 172 -5.16 24.65 32.31
N ALA A 173 -6.05 24.83 31.33
CA ALA A 173 -5.83 25.68 30.15
C ALA A 173 -7.16 26.23 29.61
N SER A 174 -7.13 27.45 29.07
CA SER A 174 -8.28 28.07 28.40
C SER A 174 -8.55 27.44 27.02
N PHE A 175 -9.79 27.56 26.54
CA PHE A 175 -10.16 27.08 25.20
C PHE A 175 -9.33 27.71 24.07
N GLY A 176 -8.94 28.99 24.24
CA GLY A 176 -8.05 29.69 23.31
C GLY A 176 -6.63 29.11 23.30
N GLU A 177 -6.05 28.85 24.46
CA GLU A 177 -4.74 28.20 24.59
C GLU A 177 -4.74 26.80 24.00
N LEU A 178 -5.81 26.02 24.27
CA LEU A 178 -5.96 24.67 23.73
C LEU A 178 -6.03 24.67 22.20
N LEU A 179 -6.70 25.64 21.56
CA LEU A 179 -6.76 25.74 20.09
C LEU A 179 -5.42 26.11 19.45
N ILE A 180 -4.67 27.02 20.07
CA ILE A 180 -3.37 27.49 19.56
C ILE A 180 -2.30 26.42 19.74
N ILE A 181 -2.28 25.77 20.91
CA ILE A 181 -1.42 24.62 21.20
C ILE A 181 -1.79 23.42 20.30
N ASN A 182 -3.09 23.20 20.00
CA ASN A 182 -3.54 22.17 19.06
C ASN A 182 -3.15 22.45 17.59
N GLY A 183 -3.25 23.68 17.09
CA GLY A 183 -3.05 23.93 15.66
C GLY A 183 -1.57 23.98 15.28
N ILE A 184 -0.79 24.75 16.02
CA ILE A 184 0.58 25.11 15.66
C ILE A 184 1.53 24.03 16.11
N PHE A 185 1.44 23.68 17.38
CA PHE A 185 2.45 22.86 18.02
C PHE A 185 2.23 21.36 17.76
N LEU A 186 0.99 20.89 17.79
CA LEU A 186 0.63 19.52 17.38
C LEU A 186 0.95 19.29 15.90
N GLY A 187 0.56 20.23 15.04
CA GLY A 187 0.91 20.22 13.62
C GLY A 187 2.40 20.07 13.44
N CYS A 188 3.21 20.98 13.99
CA CYS A 188 4.66 20.99 13.81
C CYS A 188 5.38 19.74 14.35
N ILE A 189 5.01 19.22 15.52
CA ILE A 189 5.68 18.06 16.12
C ILE A 189 5.26 16.75 15.47
N ILE A 190 3.96 16.55 15.27
CA ILE A 190 3.43 15.36 14.59
C ILE A 190 3.92 15.35 13.14
N LEU A 191 4.15 16.51 12.52
CA LEU A 191 4.61 16.59 11.14
C LEU A 191 6.10 16.40 10.93
N THR A 192 6.93 17.01 11.78
CA THR A 192 8.38 17.06 11.54
C THR A 192 9.12 15.84 12.02
N ASP A 193 8.55 15.09 12.95
CA ASP A 193 9.33 14.08 13.63
C ASP A 193 9.00 12.68 13.10
N PRO A 194 9.93 11.99 12.44
CA PRO A 194 9.73 10.59 12.08
C PRO A 194 9.73 9.64 13.31
N VAL A 195 9.99 10.11 14.54
CA VAL A 195 10.30 9.25 15.72
C VAL A 195 9.35 9.39 16.92
N THR A 196 8.59 10.47 17.05
CA THR A 196 7.45 10.56 17.99
C THR A 196 6.34 9.57 17.72
N VAL A 197 6.38 8.84 16.61
CA VAL A 197 5.21 8.07 16.20
C VAL A 197 5.61 6.64 15.91
N THR A 198 5.40 5.83 16.93
CA THR A 198 5.33 4.38 16.79
C THR A 198 4.17 3.97 15.88
N SER A 199 4.38 2.91 15.13
CA SER A 199 3.29 2.23 14.42
C SER A 199 2.34 1.48 15.36
N LEU A 200 2.64 1.41 16.67
CA LEU A 200 1.85 0.75 17.70
C LEU A 200 0.70 1.65 18.17
N LYS A 201 -0.52 1.14 18.09
CA LYS A 201 -1.73 1.93 18.39
C LYS A 201 -1.79 2.39 19.85
N LEU A 202 -1.57 1.46 20.78
CA LEU A 202 -1.66 1.73 22.21
C LEU A 202 -0.56 2.69 22.65
N THR A 203 0.68 2.43 22.24
CA THR A 203 1.82 3.30 22.52
C THR A 203 1.60 4.69 21.93
N GLY A 204 1.08 4.80 20.70
CA GLY A 204 0.70 6.08 20.10
C GLY A 204 -0.38 6.83 20.87
N LEU A 205 -1.45 6.15 21.27
CA LEU A 205 -2.58 6.75 21.99
C LEU A 205 -2.18 7.20 23.41
N VAL A 206 -1.52 6.32 24.18
CA VAL A 206 -1.06 6.64 25.54
C VAL A 206 0.01 7.72 25.50
N GLY A 207 0.98 7.62 24.58
CA GLY A 207 2.02 8.62 24.43
C GLY A 207 1.48 9.99 24.04
N GLY A 208 0.59 10.04 23.05
CA GLY A 208 -0.08 11.28 22.66
C GLY A 208 -0.85 11.90 23.83
N PHE A 209 -1.60 11.08 24.58
CA PHE A 209 -2.32 11.51 25.78
C PHE A 209 -1.40 12.12 26.83
N LEU A 210 -0.30 11.45 27.19
CA LEU A 210 0.64 11.94 28.20
C LEU A 210 1.41 13.18 27.75
N CYS A 211 1.85 13.22 26.48
CA CYS A 211 2.50 14.39 25.88
C CYS A 211 1.61 15.63 25.91
N ALA A 212 0.30 15.45 25.75
CA ALA A 212 -0.68 16.52 25.78
C ALA A 212 -1.10 16.91 27.21
N LEU A 213 -1.26 15.95 28.12
CA LEU A 213 -1.87 16.20 29.43
C LEU A 213 -0.86 16.71 30.46
N LEU A 214 0.23 15.97 30.66
CA LEU A 214 1.12 16.16 31.79
C LEU A 214 1.75 17.57 31.88
N PRO A 215 2.15 18.23 30.78
CA PRO A 215 2.78 19.54 30.87
C PRO A 215 1.94 20.59 31.61
N PHE A 216 0.61 20.51 31.53
CA PHE A 216 -0.31 21.44 32.20
C PHE A 216 -0.35 21.32 33.73
N TYR A 217 0.21 20.25 34.30
CA TYR A 217 0.25 20.02 35.75
C TYR A 217 1.67 20.04 36.33
N THR A 218 2.65 20.54 35.57
CA THR A 218 4.03 20.65 36.02
C THR A 218 4.45 22.09 36.33
N ILE A 219 5.43 22.23 37.21
CA ILE A 219 5.97 23.53 37.65
C ILE A 219 6.66 24.26 36.48
N GLU A 220 7.30 23.52 35.57
CA GLU A 220 8.01 24.07 34.42
C GLU A 220 7.54 23.46 33.09
N PRO A 221 6.32 23.79 32.59
CA PRO A 221 5.75 23.19 31.39
C PRO A 221 6.65 23.29 30.17
N ALA A 222 7.38 24.40 30.01
CA ALA A 222 8.29 24.64 28.90
C ALA A 222 9.44 23.62 28.81
N ILE A 223 9.84 23.01 29.94
CA ILE A 223 10.89 21.97 30.00
C ILE A 223 10.26 20.57 30.00
N THR A 224 9.19 20.37 30.78
CA THR A 224 8.50 19.09 30.85
C THR A 224 7.99 18.65 29.47
N PHE A 225 7.45 19.59 28.71
CA PHE A 225 6.85 19.32 27.42
C PHE A 225 7.85 18.65 26.44
N PRO A 226 8.98 19.28 26.06
CA PRO A 226 9.94 18.66 25.16
C PRO A 226 10.54 17.37 25.76
N LEU A 227 10.76 17.30 27.07
CA LEU A 227 11.32 16.12 27.71
C LEU A 227 10.42 14.88 27.58
N ILE A 228 9.10 15.02 27.79
CA ILE A 228 8.14 13.92 27.64
C ILE A 228 8.14 13.42 26.19
N ILE A 229 8.19 14.33 25.21
CA ILE A 229 8.31 13.95 23.80
C ILE A 229 9.58 13.13 23.56
N LEU A 230 10.73 13.60 24.05
CA LEU A 230 12.00 12.89 23.87
C LEU A 230 11.98 11.49 24.50
N ILE A 231 11.42 11.36 25.70
CA ILE A 231 11.26 10.07 26.38
C ILE A 231 10.32 9.17 25.58
N PHE A 232 9.19 9.71 25.11
CA PHE A 232 8.24 8.94 24.31
C PHE A 232 8.83 8.46 22.99
N ASN A 233 9.64 9.28 22.32
CA ASN A 233 10.38 8.92 21.10
C ASN A 233 11.33 7.77 21.36
N LEU A 234 12.08 7.86 22.46
CA LEU A 234 13.04 6.84 22.84
C LEU A 234 12.34 5.51 23.14
N ILE A 235 11.27 5.53 23.94
CA ILE A 235 10.47 4.34 24.26
C ILE A 235 9.87 3.74 22.98
N SER A 236 9.29 4.57 22.11
CA SER A 236 8.73 4.14 20.82
C SER A 236 9.78 3.49 19.93
N HIS A 237 10.97 4.09 19.85
CA HIS A 237 12.09 3.56 19.10
C HIS A 237 12.53 2.19 19.65
N LEU A 238 12.74 2.08 20.96
CA LEU A 238 13.15 0.83 21.63
C LEU A 238 12.07 -0.26 21.50
N ALA A 239 10.79 0.10 21.56
CA ALA A 239 9.69 -0.83 21.35
C ALA A 239 9.67 -1.37 19.91
N ASP A 240 9.87 -0.51 18.91
CA ASP A 240 9.96 -0.91 17.50
C ASP A 240 11.24 -1.74 17.20
N GLU A 241 12.28 -1.66 18.04
CA GLU A 241 13.50 -2.49 17.94
C GLU A 241 13.33 -3.90 18.51
N ASN A 242 12.61 -4.01 19.64
CA ASN A 242 12.65 -5.21 20.48
C ASN A 242 11.34 -5.99 20.54
N VAL A 243 10.19 -5.37 20.25
CA VAL A 243 8.89 -6.00 20.49
C VAL A 243 8.27 -6.51 19.20
N HIS A 244 8.24 -7.84 19.07
CA HIS A 244 7.49 -8.52 18.04
C HIS A 244 6.02 -8.64 18.48
N PHE A 245 5.20 -7.65 18.15
CA PHE A 245 3.76 -7.74 18.42
C PHE A 245 3.07 -8.54 17.30
N PRO A 246 2.45 -9.71 17.59
CA PRO A 246 1.48 -10.31 16.68
C PRO A 246 0.24 -9.41 16.64
N ARG A 247 0.09 -8.60 15.57
CA ARG A 247 -0.94 -7.57 15.51
C ARG A 247 -2.26 -8.14 14.96
N LYS A 248 -3.26 -8.28 15.84
CA LYS A 248 -4.67 -8.41 15.41
C LYS A 248 -5.12 -7.11 14.72
N ARG A 249 -5.68 -7.23 13.52
CA ARG A 249 -6.24 -6.12 12.73
C ARG A 249 -7.39 -5.44 13.49
N LEU A 250 -7.13 -4.32 14.14
CA LEU A 250 -8.17 -3.44 14.69
C LEU A 250 -8.31 -2.18 13.85
N PHE A 251 -9.17 -2.23 12.83
CA PHE A 251 -9.67 -1.07 12.09
C PHE A 251 -8.65 -0.18 11.37
N PHE A 252 -8.67 -0.29 10.03
CA PHE A 252 -8.59 0.86 9.14
C PHE A 252 -9.56 0.64 7.98
N ALA A 253 -10.12 1.74 7.47
CA ALA A 253 -10.92 1.69 6.26
C ALA A 253 -10.02 1.19 5.10
N PRO A 254 -10.50 0.22 4.31
CA PRO A 254 -9.73 -0.24 3.17
C PRO A 254 -9.44 0.92 2.21
N ILE A 255 -8.23 0.98 1.66
CA ILE A 255 -7.90 1.97 0.64
C ILE A 255 -8.70 1.62 -0.62
N SER A 256 -9.65 2.47 -0.95
CA SER A 256 -10.18 2.54 -2.30
C SER A 256 -9.08 3.12 -3.18
N LEU A 257 -8.50 2.28 -4.03
CA LEU A 257 -7.56 2.77 -5.03
C LEU A 257 -8.35 3.65 -6.00
N LYS A 258 -7.83 4.83 -6.35
CA LYS A 258 -8.42 5.61 -7.44
C LYS A 258 -8.52 4.70 -8.65
N LYS A 259 -9.73 4.51 -9.18
CA LYS A 259 -9.93 3.80 -10.44
C LYS A 259 -8.98 4.45 -11.45
N PRO A 260 -8.06 3.72 -12.09
CA PRO A 260 -7.41 4.25 -13.30
C PRO A 260 -8.54 4.70 -14.21
N TYR A 261 -8.36 5.84 -14.90
CA TYR A 261 -9.33 6.38 -15.83
C TYR A 261 -9.81 5.27 -16.78
N THR A 262 -10.91 4.63 -16.43
CA THR A 262 -11.73 3.89 -17.36
C THR A 262 -12.74 4.93 -17.77
N ASN A 263 -12.66 5.43 -19.00
CA ASN A 263 -13.88 5.90 -19.62
C ASN A 263 -14.92 4.79 -19.41
N ASN A 264 -16.15 5.16 -19.05
CA ASN A 264 -17.21 4.17 -18.80
C ASN A 264 -17.44 3.23 -20.00
N ASP A 265 -16.86 3.57 -21.15
CA ASP A 265 -16.69 2.76 -22.35
C ASP A 265 -15.23 2.31 -22.53
N ALA A 266 -14.64 1.60 -21.56
CA ALA A 266 -13.47 0.78 -21.87
C ALA A 266 -13.97 -0.19 -22.93
N VAL A 267 -13.65 0.08 -24.21
CA VAL A 267 -14.02 -0.78 -25.33
C VAL A 267 -13.34 -2.10 -25.06
N ILE A 268 -14.04 -3.05 -24.45
CA ILE A 268 -13.48 -4.37 -24.15
C ILE A 268 -13.34 -5.07 -25.50
N GLN A 269 -12.18 -4.91 -26.11
CA GLN A 269 -11.82 -5.61 -27.33
C GLN A 269 -11.40 -7.02 -26.93
N VAL A 270 -11.90 -8.01 -27.67
CA VAL A 270 -11.59 -9.41 -27.43
C VAL A 270 -10.65 -9.88 -28.53
N HIS A 271 -9.47 -10.35 -28.14
CA HIS A 271 -8.49 -10.87 -29.08
C HIS A 271 -8.23 -12.34 -28.77
N ASP A 272 -8.36 -13.21 -29.77
CA ASP A 272 -7.85 -14.58 -29.67
C ASP A 272 -6.47 -14.65 -30.32
N LEU A 273 -5.44 -14.81 -29.47
CA LEU A 273 -4.03 -14.77 -29.86
C LEU A 273 -3.37 -16.15 -29.73
N THR A 274 -4.15 -17.23 -29.61
CA THR A 274 -3.61 -18.59 -29.42
C THR A 274 -2.78 -19.10 -30.60
N TYR A 275 -2.89 -18.47 -31.78
CA TYR A 275 -2.23 -18.90 -33.03
C TYR A 275 -0.97 -18.10 -33.39
N LEU A 276 -0.49 -17.18 -32.53
CA LEU A 276 0.68 -16.35 -32.83
C LEU A 276 2.04 -17.08 -32.76
N GLN A 277 2.05 -18.42 -32.71
CA GLN A 277 3.30 -19.20 -32.77
C GLN A 277 3.28 -20.20 -33.93
N SER A 278 3.64 -19.69 -35.11
CA SER A 278 4.35 -20.42 -36.17
C SER A 278 4.76 -19.43 -37.27
N SER A 279 5.98 -18.90 -37.20
CA SER A 279 6.58 -18.23 -38.35
C SER A 279 8.09 -18.44 -38.32
N GLU A 280 8.52 -19.67 -38.64
CA GLU A 280 9.80 -19.87 -39.32
C GLU A 280 9.68 -19.67 -40.84
N ASP A 281 8.46 -19.50 -41.39
CA ASP A 281 8.26 -19.11 -42.78
C ASP A 281 7.48 -17.78 -42.85
N ALA A 282 8.22 -16.69 -42.94
CA ALA A 282 7.67 -15.39 -43.29
C ALA A 282 7.33 -15.36 -44.79
N GLY A 283 6.06 -15.60 -45.10
CA GLY A 283 5.46 -15.33 -46.41
C GLY A 283 4.01 -14.88 -46.22
N ASP A 284 3.76 -13.61 -46.53
CA ASP A 284 2.45 -12.96 -46.71
C ASP A 284 1.22 -13.67 -46.13
N VAL A 285 0.78 -13.30 -44.93
CA VAL A 285 -0.63 -13.44 -44.56
C VAL A 285 -1.17 -12.10 -44.12
N HIS A 286 -2.04 -11.58 -44.98
CA HIS A 286 -2.78 -10.36 -44.86
C HIS A 286 -3.55 -10.24 -43.53
N LYS A 287 -3.65 -8.99 -43.09
CA LYS A 287 -4.61 -8.46 -42.12
C LYS A 287 -6.00 -9.09 -42.28
N GLU A 288 -6.41 -9.90 -41.32
CA GLU A 288 -7.81 -9.96 -40.88
C GLU A 288 -7.86 -9.76 -39.36
N VAL A 289 -7.78 -8.50 -38.95
CA VAL A 289 -8.31 -8.06 -37.66
C VAL A 289 -9.82 -8.04 -37.85
N SER A 290 -10.50 -9.13 -37.49
CA SER A 290 -11.96 -9.21 -37.56
C SER A 290 -12.57 -8.17 -36.63
N ALA A 291 -13.25 -7.21 -37.25
CA ALA A 291 -14.05 -6.18 -36.63
C ALA A 291 -15.29 -6.78 -35.95
N ASN A 292 -15.71 -6.13 -34.85
CA ASN A 292 -17.08 -6.14 -34.29
C ASN A 292 -17.96 -7.35 -34.63
N LYS A 293 -17.84 -8.45 -33.86
CA LYS A 293 -18.95 -9.38 -33.66
C LYS A 293 -19.73 -8.99 -32.41
N THR A 294 -20.57 -7.98 -32.54
CA THR A 294 -21.83 -7.91 -31.79
C THR A 294 -22.78 -8.88 -32.47
N GLY A 295 -22.89 -10.11 -31.98
CA GLY A 295 -23.70 -11.12 -32.64
C GLY A 295 -23.66 -12.45 -31.93
N ASN A 296 -24.85 -12.87 -31.55
CA ASN A 296 -25.23 -14.12 -30.93
C ASN A 296 -24.91 -15.31 -31.86
N ASP A 297 -23.64 -15.71 -31.97
CA ASP A 297 -23.28 -16.98 -32.61
C ASP A 297 -23.51 -18.10 -31.58
N MET A 298 -24.76 -18.54 -31.48
CA MET A 298 -25.12 -19.83 -30.92
C MET A 298 -24.33 -20.88 -31.68
N ILE A 299 -23.25 -21.37 -31.08
CA ILE A 299 -22.66 -22.65 -31.47
C ILE A 299 -23.70 -23.70 -31.11
N ASN A 300 -24.48 -24.11 -32.11
CA ASN A 300 -25.19 -25.38 -32.10
C ASN A 300 -24.12 -26.49 -32.06
N SER A 301 -23.63 -26.81 -30.86
CA SER A 301 -22.98 -28.08 -30.58
C SER A 301 -23.93 -28.93 -29.75
N SER A 302 -24.82 -29.63 -30.45
CA SER A 302 -25.48 -30.83 -29.94
C SER A 302 -24.46 -31.98 -29.88
N SER A 303 -23.39 -31.80 -29.10
CA SER A 303 -22.59 -32.91 -28.59
C SER A 303 -23.05 -33.14 -27.15
N ASP A 304 -23.48 -34.36 -26.89
CA ASP A 304 -23.83 -34.83 -25.56
C ASP A 304 -22.62 -34.63 -24.63
N ASP A 305 -22.59 -33.52 -23.86
CA ASP A 305 -21.56 -33.15 -22.86
C ASP A 305 -21.64 -34.11 -21.64
N SER A 306 -21.70 -35.42 -21.90
CA SER A 306 -21.76 -36.44 -20.87
C SER A 306 -20.40 -36.52 -20.16
N ILE A 307 -20.40 -36.20 -18.86
CA ILE A 307 -19.22 -36.28 -18.00
C ILE A 307 -18.95 -37.76 -17.71
N ASP A 308 -18.08 -38.39 -18.51
CA ASP A 308 -17.60 -39.77 -18.33
C ASP A 308 -16.57 -39.86 -17.19
N ILE A 309 -17.00 -39.44 -16.00
CA ILE A 309 -16.23 -39.49 -14.75
C ILE A 309 -17.18 -39.93 -13.65
N ASP A 310 -16.90 -41.10 -13.07
CA ASP A 310 -17.76 -41.70 -12.04
C ASP A 310 -17.24 -41.45 -10.62
N GLN A 311 -15.92 -41.26 -10.46
CA GLN A 311 -15.27 -41.15 -9.16
C GLN A 311 -14.49 -39.84 -8.99
N PRO A 312 -14.45 -39.25 -7.77
CA PRO A 312 -13.68 -38.03 -7.50
C PRO A 312 -12.19 -38.15 -7.89
N GLU A 313 -11.58 -39.32 -7.71
CA GLU A 313 -10.17 -39.57 -8.02
C GLU A 313 -9.87 -39.41 -9.52
N GLN A 314 -10.82 -39.79 -10.38
CA GLN A 314 -10.71 -39.62 -11.83
C GLN A 314 -10.76 -38.14 -12.21
N LEU A 315 -11.62 -37.33 -11.55
CA LEU A 315 -11.62 -35.87 -11.73
C LEU A 315 -10.25 -35.28 -11.34
N ILE A 316 -9.70 -35.66 -10.19
CA ILE A 316 -8.40 -35.16 -9.72
C ILE A 316 -7.29 -35.54 -10.73
N ALA A 317 -7.25 -36.80 -11.18
CA ALA A 317 -6.30 -37.27 -12.17
C ALA A 317 -6.43 -36.49 -13.49
N LYS A 318 -7.66 -36.27 -13.97
CA LYS A 318 -7.93 -35.53 -15.21
C LYS A 318 -7.44 -34.09 -15.14
N LEU A 319 -7.69 -33.40 -14.03
CA LEU A 319 -7.24 -32.03 -13.81
C LEU A 319 -5.71 -31.93 -13.71
N GLN A 320 -5.04 -32.95 -13.15
CA GLN A 320 -3.58 -33.04 -13.13
C GLN A 320 -3.01 -33.27 -14.53
N GLU A 321 -3.55 -34.23 -15.27
CA GLU A 321 -3.16 -34.58 -16.64
C GLU A 321 -3.26 -33.37 -17.58
N LEU A 322 -4.40 -32.68 -17.55
CA LEU A 322 -4.65 -31.50 -18.40
C LEU A 322 -4.05 -30.22 -17.84
N GLY A 323 -3.41 -30.30 -16.67
CA GLY A 323 -2.60 -29.23 -16.09
C GLY A 323 -3.40 -28.03 -15.58
N VAL A 324 -4.60 -28.23 -15.02
CA VAL A 324 -5.43 -27.14 -14.52
C VAL A 324 -4.81 -26.50 -13.27
N TYR A 325 -4.62 -25.18 -13.30
CA TYR A 325 -4.03 -24.40 -12.21
C TYR A 325 -4.83 -23.13 -11.91
N GLY A 326 -4.63 -22.58 -10.70
CA GLY A 326 -5.31 -21.37 -10.26
C GLY A 326 -4.90 -20.12 -11.04
N MET A 327 -5.87 -19.49 -11.70
CA MET A 327 -5.69 -18.28 -12.53
C MET A 327 -5.65 -16.96 -11.76
N GLY A 328 -5.86 -16.99 -10.43
CA GLY A 328 -5.77 -15.81 -9.56
C GLY A 328 -4.36 -15.26 -9.29
N GLY A 329 -3.34 -15.72 -10.03
CA GLY A 329 -1.96 -15.21 -9.97
C GLY A 329 -0.96 -16.09 -9.21
N ALA A 330 -1.40 -16.89 -8.23
CA ALA A 330 -0.50 -17.79 -7.47
C ALA A 330 -0.19 -19.13 -8.16
N ALA A 331 -0.91 -19.46 -9.25
CA ALA A 331 -0.70 -20.67 -10.06
C ALA A 331 -0.74 -21.99 -9.28
N TYR A 332 -1.44 -22.04 -8.14
CA TYR A 332 -1.56 -23.24 -7.31
C TYR A 332 -2.32 -24.36 -8.05
N PRO A 333 -1.88 -25.62 -7.99
CA PRO A 333 -2.58 -26.72 -8.66
C PRO A 333 -4.02 -26.89 -8.17
N THR A 334 -4.98 -26.83 -9.09
CA THR A 334 -6.41 -26.91 -8.74
C THR A 334 -6.76 -28.27 -8.17
N ALA A 335 -6.20 -29.34 -8.74
CA ALA A 335 -6.35 -30.71 -8.26
C ALA A 335 -5.97 -30.87 -6.78
N MET A 336 -4.84 -30.30 -6.34
CA MET A 336 -4.42 -30.37 -4.94
C MET A 336 -5.40 -29.66 -4.01
N LYS A 337 -6.00 -28.55 -4.46
CA LYS A 337 -6.99 -27.80 -3.67
C LYS A 337 -8.30 -28.55 -3.53
N LEU A 338 -8.75 -29.21 -4.60
CA LEU A 338 -9.94 -30.08 -4.58
C LEU A 338 -9.72 -31.32 -3.72
N GLN A 339 -8.57 -31.99 -3.87
CA GLN A 339 -8.19 -33.13 -3.02
C GLN A 339 -8.23 -32.74 -1.53
N THR A 340 -7.67 -31.58 -1.17
CA THR A 340 -7.68 -31.10 0.23
C THR A 340 -9.09 -30.89 0.77
N ILE A 341 -10.06 -30.50 -0.06
CA ILE A 341 -11.48 -30.36 0.34
C ILE A 341 -12.16 -31.72 0.46
N LEU A 342 -11.87 -32.65 -0.46
CA LEU A 342 -12.38 -34.02 -0.43
C LEU A 342 -11.93 -34.74 0.85
N ASP A 343 -10.64 -34.63 1.18
CA ASP A 343 -10.02 -35.20 2.38
C ASP A 343 -10.45 -34.50 3.68
N SER A 344 -11.13 -33.35 3.59
CA SER A 344 -11.57 -32.62 4.78
C SER A 344 -12.81 -33.30 5.39
N ASN A 345 -12.70 -33.67 6.67
CA ASN A 345 -13.80 -34.21 7.48
C ASN A 345 -14.82 -33.13 7.91
N VAL A 346 -14.85 -32.00 7.22
CA VAL A 346 -15.75 -30.88 7.53
C VAL A 346 -17.10 -31.13 6.87
N GLN A 347 -18.15 -31.16 7.68
CA GLN A 347 -19.53 -31.36 7.23
C GLN A 347 -20.06 -30.16 6.42
N GLU A 348 -19.84 -28.94 6.93
CA GLU A 348 -20.33 -27.71 6.29
C GLU A 348 -19.26 -27.13 5.34
N LYS A 349 -19.39 -27.43 4.04
CA LYS A 349 -18.46 -26.97 3.00
C LYS A 349 -19.00 -25.77 2.23
N PHE A 350 -18.13 -24.85 1.85
CA PHE A 350 -18.46 -23.64 1.07
C PHE A 350 -17.62 -23.58 -0.20
N PHE A 351 -18.26 -23.21 -1.32
CA PHE A 351 -17.57 -22.93 -2.57
C PHE A 351 -17.71 -21.46 -2.95
N ILE A 352 -16.60 -20.73 -3.01
CA ILE A 352 -16.55 -19.31 -3.35
C ILE A 352 -15.82 -19.14 -4.69
N ILE A 353 -16.53 -18.61 -5.68
CA ILE A 353 -15.96 -18.17 -6.95
C ILE A 353 -15.53 -16.71 -6.79
N ASN A 354 -14.22 -16.47 -6.84
CA ASN A 354 -13.62 -15.16 -6.72
C ASN A 354 -13.65 -14.43 -8.08
N ALA A 355 -14.62 -13.52 -8.22
CA ALA A 355 -14.76 -12.59 -9.34
C ALA A 355 -14.62 -11.13 -8.87
N ALA A 356 -13.90 -10.90 -7.76
CA ALA A 356 -13.74 -9.57 -7.19
C ALA A 356 -12.88 -8.64 -8.05
N GLU A 357 -11.97 -9.20 -8.87
CA GLU A 357 -11.05 -8.49 -9.78
C GLU A 357 -10.64 -7.11 -9.24
N CYS A 358 -9.92 -7.12 -8.12
CA CYS A 358 -9.70 -5.92 -7.32
C CYS A 358 -8.45 -5.13 -7.75
N ASP A 359 -7.56 -5.72 -8.55
CA ASP A 359 -6.37 -5.03 -9.04
C ASP A 359 -6.79 -4.00 -10.10
N PRO A 360 -6.44 -2.71 -9.96
CA PRO A 360 -6.99 -1.68 -10.81
C PRO A 360 -6.64 -1.88 -12.30
N GLY A 361 -7.66 -1.78 -13.15
CA GLY A 361 -7.51 -1.89 -14.61
C GLY A 361 -7.61 -3.31 -15.16
N LEU A 362 -7.64 -4.35 -14.32
CA LEU A 362 -8.01 -5.69 -14.79
C LEU A 362 -9.50 -5.74 -15.13
N ILE A 363 -9.83 -6.40 -16.24
CA ILE A 363 -11.19 -6.51 -16.78
C ILE A 363 -11.56 -7.93 -17.25
N GLN A 364 -10.63 -8.89 -17.20
CA GLN A 364 -10.83 -10.21 -17.78
C GLN A 364 -11.85 -11.06 -17.01
N ASP A 365 -11.87 -10.99 -15.67
CA ASP A 365 -12.81 -11.76 -14.86
C ASP A 365 -14.24 -11.25 -15.05
N LYS A 366 -14.42 -9.92 -15.09
CA LYS A 366 -15.71 -9.30 -15.43
C LYS A 366 -16.17 -9.69 -16.83
N TRP A 367 -15.27 -9.68 -17.80
CA TRP A 367 -15.59 -10.09 -19.16
C TRP A 367 -16.01 -11.56 -19.23
N LEU A 368 -15.33 -12.45 -18.50
CA LEU A 368 -15.69 -13.87 -18.43
C LEU A 368 -17.06 -14.09 -17.82
N LEU A 369 -17.39 -13.39 -16.72
CA LEU A 369 -18.74 -13.46 -16.15
C LEU A 369 -19.81 -13.01 -17.15
N LYS A 370 -19.57 -11.97 -17.95
CA LYS A 370 -20.56 -11.47 -18.91
C LYS A 370 -20.72 -12.38 -20.14
N ASN A 371 -19.62 -12.97 -20.64
CA ASN A 371 -19.60 -13.61 -21.97
C ASN A 371 -19.43 -15.13 -21.94
N ARG A 372 -19.03 -15.72 -20.80
CA ARG A 372 -18.78 -17.16 -20.64
C ARG A 372 -19.51 -17.72 -19.41
N TYR A 373 -20.61 -17.07 -18.98
CA TYR A 373 -21.32 -17.45 -17.76
C TYR A 373 -21.81 -18.91 -17.77
N GLU A 374 -22.40 -19.35 -18.88
CA GLU A 374 -22.93 -20.71 -19.03
C GLU A 374 -21.83 -21.77 -18.89
N ASP A 375 -20.65 -21.53 -19.48
CA ASP A 375 -19.51 -22.42 -19.33
C ASP A 375 -18.94 -22.41 -17.90
N ILE A 376 -18.98 -21.26 -17.22
CA ILE A 376 -18.63 -21.16 -15.80
C ILE A 376 -19.62 -21.98 -14.96
N LEU A 377 -20.92 -21.93 -15.25
CA LEU A 377 -21.94 -22.74 -14.58
C LEU A 377 -21.67 -24.25 -14.77
N LYS A 378 -21.34 -24.68 -16.00
CA LYS A 378 -20.93 -26.07 -16.25
C LYS A 378 -19.71 -26.45 -15.42
N GLY A 379 -18.72 -25.57 -15.30
CA GLY A 379 -17.54 -25.78 -14.45
C GLY A 379 -17.86 -25.88 -12.96
N ILE A 380 -18.82 -25.09 -12.48
CA ILE A 380 -19.35 -25.22 -11.10
C ILE A 380 -20.00 -26.59 -10.94
N SER A 381 -20.88 -26.98 -11.87
CA SER A 381 -21.60 -28.26 -11.84
C SER A 381 -20.67 -29.46 -11.79
N VAL A 382 -19.56 -29.43 -12.54
CA VAL A 382 -18.52 -30.48 -12.50
C VAL A 382 -17.98 -30.66 -11.09
N ILE A 383 -17.71 -29.57 -10.36
CA ILE A 383 -17.14 -29.63 -9.02
C ILE A 383 -18.21 -30.06 -8.00
N THR A 384 -19.42 -29.50 -8.09
CA THR A 384 -20.51 -29.79 -7.14
C THR A 384 -21.09 -31.20 -7.31
N LYS A 385 -20.81 -31.89 -8.45
CA LYS A 385 -21.15 -33.31 -8.64
C LYS A 385 -20.42 -34.23 -7.64
N TYR A 386 -19.20 -33.90 -7.24
CA TYR A 386 -18.35 -34.75 -6.39
C TYR A 386 -18.16 -34.23 -4.97
N ILE A 387 -18.43 -32.95 -4.75
CA ILE A 387 -18.28 -32.32 -3.43
C ILE A 387 -19.61 -31.66 -3.08
N ASP A 388 -20.22 -32.14 -2.01
CA ASP A 388 -21.41 -31.52 -1.45
C ASP A 388 -21.03 -30.21 -0.74
N PHE A 389 -21.59 -29.11 -1.24
CA PHE A 389 -21.38 -27.78 -0.66
C PHE A 389 -22.70 -27.25 -0.13
N SER A 390 -22.70 -26.84 1.14
CA SER A 390 -23.84 -26.17 1.76
C SER A 390 -24.18 -24.85 1.06
N LYS A 391 -23.20 -24.23 0.38
CA LYS A 391 -23.43 -23.02 -0.41
C LYS A 391 -22.38 -22.80 -1.48
N VAL A 392 -22.83 -22.45 -2.69
CA VAL A 392 -22.01 -21.90 -3.76
C VAL A 392 -22.24 -20.39 -3.88
N ILE A 393 -21.14 -19.63 -3.95
CA ILE A 393 -21.15 -18.17 -3.88
C ILE A 393 -20.27 -17.58 -4.97
N ILE A 394 -20.85 -16.78 -5.88
CA ILE A 394 -20.08 -15.92 -6.78
C ILE A 394 -19.87 -14.58 -6.09
N ALA A 395 -18.61 -14.22 -5.88
CA ALA A 395 -18.21 -13.00 -5.20
C ALA A 395 -17.71 -11.97 -6.20
N GLU A 396 -18.55 -11.00 -6.51
CA GLU A 396 -18.30 -9.97 -7.53
C GLU A 396 -18.25 -8.56 -6.92
N LYS A 397 -17.50 -7.66 -7.54
CA LYS A 397 -17.34 -6.28 -7.07
C LYS A 397 -18.40 -5.35 -7.69
N ASP A 398 -18.56 -5.46 -9.00
CA ASP A 398 -19.55 -4.74 -9.79
C ASP A 398 -20.67 -5.69 -10.15
N ASP A 399 -21.88 -5.16 -10.33
CA ASP A 399 -23.02 -5.93 -10.79
C ASP A 399 -22.77 -6.38 -12.23
N SER A 400 -22.65 -7.69 -12.43
CA SER A 400 -22.43 -8.29 -13.74
C SER A 400 -23.73 -8.49 -14.53
N GLY A 401 -24.89 -8.22 -13.92
CA GLY A 401 -26.21 -8.49 -14.50
C GLY A 401 -26.63 -9.96 -14.43
N ILE A 402 -25.90 -10.78 -13.66
CA ILE A 402 -26.20 -12.19 -13.47
C ILE A 402 -27.21 -12.34 -12.32
N GLU A 403 -28.21 -13.21 -12.50
CA GLU A 403 -29.18 -13.54 -11.46
C GLU A 403 -28.76 -14.74 -10.62
N SER A 404 -29.13 -14.71 -9.33
CA SER A 404 -28.93 -15.85 -8.42
C SER A 404 -29.86 -17.00 -8.80
N SER A 405 -29.38 -18.24 -8.65
CA SER A 405 -30.19 -19.46 -8.76
C SER A 405 -30.37 -20.12 -7.39
N GLU A 406 -31.22 -21.16 -7.31
CA GLU A 406 -31.42 -21.93 -6.06
C GLU A 406 -30.10 -22.45 -5.48
N ASN A 407 -29.15 -22.84 -6.34
CA ASN A 407 -27.89 -23.45 -5.93
C ASN A 407 -26.71 -22.46 -5.87
N ILE A 408 -26.81 -21.29 -6.52
CA ILE A 408 -25.70 -20.33 -6.64
C ILE A 408 -26.17 -18.95 -6.20
N SER A 409 -25.57 -18.46 -5.12
CA SER A 409 -25.82 -17.11 -4.62
C SER A 409 -24.78 -16.11 -5.12
N ILE A 410 -25.21 -14.90 -5.45
CA ILE A 410 -24.31 -13.81 -5.85
C ILE A 410 -24.14 -12.88 -4.66
N ARG A 411 -22.89 -12.52 -4.35
CA ARG A 411 -22.54 -11.67 -3.21
C ARG A 411 -21.65 -10.53 -3.68
N LYS A 412 -22.18 -9.31 -3.58
CA LYS A 412 -21.41 -8.10 -3.83
C LYS A 412 -20.34 -7.90 -2.76
N VAL A 413 -19.09 -7.73 -3.19
CA VAL A 413 -17.94 -7.40 -2.34
C VAL A 413 -17.58 -5.93 -2.47
N ARG A 414 -16.94 -5.37 -1.44
CA ARG A 414 -16.53 -3.96 -1.46
C ARG A 414 -15.40 -3.73 -2.47
N ASP A 415 -15.47 -2.62 -3.19
CA ASP A 415 -14.44 -2.16 -4.13
C ASP A 415 -13.23 -1.57 -3.38
N TYR A 416 -12.27 -2.44 -3.05
CA TYR A 416 -10.98 -2.04 -2.49
C TYR A 416 -9.89 -3.06 -2.81
N TYR A 417 -8.62 -2.68 -2.62
CA TYR A 417 -7.49 -3.58 -2.81
C TYR A 417 -6.79 -3.92 -1.48
N PRO A 418 -6.44 -5.20 -1.21
CA PRO A 418 -6.75 -6.40 -2.00
C PRO A 418 -8.03 -7.10 -1.50
N ALA A 419 -9.20 -6.76 -2.03
CA ALA A 419 -10.47 -7.44 -1.70
C ALA A 419 -10.49 -8.90 -2.18
N GLY A 420 -9.87 -9.18 -3.32
CA GLY A 420 -9.78 -10.53 -3.91
C GLY A 420 -8.73 -11.44 -3.26
N TYR A 421 -8.01 -10.99 -2.23
CA TYR A 421 -7.13 -11.86 -1.45
C TYR A 421 -7.98 -12.89 -0.68
N GLU A 422 -7.64 -14.18 -0.80
CA GLU A 422 -8.45 -15.31 -0.32
C GLU A 422 -8.98 -15.13 1.10
N ASN A 423 -8.11 -14.83 2.08
CA ASN A 423 -8.55 -14.66 3.47
C ASN A 423 -9.41 -13.39 3.68
N SER A 424 -9.15 -12.32 2.92
CA SER A 424 -9.98 -11.11 2.95
C SER A 424 -11.38 -11.38 2.37
N LEU A 425 -11.44 -12.15 1.29
CA LEU A 425 -12.68 -12.51 0.60
C LEU A 425 -13.56 -13.40 1.48
N ILE A 426 -12.99 -14.47 2.05
CA ILE A 426 -13.65 -15.38 2.99
C ILE A 426 -14.23 -14.60 4.16
N LYS A 427 -13.44 -13.70 4.77
CA LYS A 427 -13.91 -12.86 5.87
C LYS A 427 -15.06 -11.93 5.46
N SER A 428 -15.05 -11.40 4.24
CA SER A 428 -16.11 -10.51 3.77
C SER A 428 -17.44 -11.23 3.58
N ILE A 429 -17.38 -12.49 3.10
CA ILE A 429 -18.54 -13.29 2.69
C ILE A 429 -19.08 -14.10 3.87
N LEU A 430 -18.23 -14.96 4.44
CA LEU A 430 -18.63 -15.91 5.50
C LEU A 430 -18.55 -15.31 6.91
N LYS A 431 -18.00 -14.11 7.07
CA LYS A 431 -17.69 -13.50 8.37
C LYS A 431 -16.77 -14.35 9.26
N ARG A 432 -16.08 -15.33 8.67
CA ARG A 432 -15.07 -16.20 9.32
C ARG A 432 -13.67 -15.70 9.03
N SER A 433 -12.76 -15.77 10.00
CA SER A 433 -11.33 -15.46 9.78
C SER A 433 -10.53 -16.75 9.67
N VAL A 434 -9.70 -16.87 8.64
CA VAL A 434 -8.79 -18.00 8.46
C VAL A 434 -7.46 -17.66 9.15
N PRO A 435 -6.95 -18.47 10.08
CA PRO A 435 -5.62 -18.29 10.65
C PRO A 435 -4.53 -18.34 9.58
N SER A 436 -3.44 -17.60 9.75
CA SER A 436 -2.38 -17.48 8.73
C SER A 436 -1.73 -18.81 8.36
N ASP A 437 -1.70 -19.77 9.28
CA ASP A 437 -1.05 -21.08 9.10
C ASP A 437 -2.00 -22.15 8.53
N PHE A 438 -3.25 -21.80 8.27
CA PHE A 438 -4.27 -22.73 7.78
C PHE A 438 -4.59 -22.51 6.31
N ILE A 439 -4.71 -23.62 5.58
CA ILE A 439 -5.21 -23.63 4.21
C ILE A 439 -6.75 -23.62 4.28
N PRO A 440 -7.45 -22.65 3.66
CA PRO A 440 -8.92 -22.58 3.67
C PRO A 440 -9.62 -23.89 3.28
N ALA A 441 -9.01 -24.64 2.35
CA ALA A 441 -9.50 -25.93 1.90
C ALA A 441 -9.65 -26.95 3.05
N LYS A 442 -8.72 -26.97 4.02
CA LYS A 442 -8.80 -27.86 5.21
C LYS A 442 -9.95 -27.48 6.15
N LEU A 443 -10.47 -26.25 6.03
CA LEU A 443 -11.61 -25.74 6.80
C LEU A 443 -12.93 -25.89 6.03
N GLY A 444 -12.96 -26.67 4.95
CA GLY A 444 -14.14 -26.86 4.11
C GLY A 444 -14.45 -25.68 3.18
N ILE A 445 -13.53 -24.74 2.99
CA ILE A 445 -13.76 -23.54 2.16
C ILE A 445 -12.92 -23.62 0.88
N LEU A 446 -13.59 -23.89 -0.24
CA LEU A 446 -12.98 -23.86 -1.56
C LEU A 446 -13.11 -22.46 -2.15
N VAL A 447 -11.99 -21.84 -2.53
CA VAL A 447 -11.99 -20.56 -3.26
C VAL A 447 -11.30 -20.74 -4.61
N LEU A 448 -11.99 -20.52 -5.72
CA LEU A 448 -11.41 -20.58 -7.07
C LEU A 448 -11.67 -19.26 -7.81
N ASN A 449 -10.71 -18.78 -8.61
CA ASN A 449 -10.95 -17.64 -9.50
C ASN A 449 -11.91 -18.06 -10.64
N VAL A 450 -12.70 -17.13 -11.15
CA VAL A 450 -13.71 -17.38 -12.21
C VAL A 450 -13.12 -18.12 -13.43
N GLN A 451 -11.93 -17.74 -13.87
CA GLN A 451 -11.27 -18.38 -15.01
C GLN A 451 -10.78 -19.79 -14.67
N THR A 452 -10.46 -20.07 -13.41
CA THR A 452 -10.08 -21.43 -12.97
C THR A 452 -11.27 -22.38 -13.08
N VAL A 453 -12.47 -21.90 -12.74
CA VAL A 453 -13.71 -22.68 -12.88
C VAL A 453 -14.04 -22.95 -14.35
N LEU A 454 -13.89 -21.94 -15.21
CA LEU A 454 -14.02 -22.12 -16.66
C LEU A 454 -13.06 -23.21 -17.19
N LEU A 455 -11.81 -23.22 -16.71
CA LEU A 455 -10.84 -24.24 -17.12
C LEU A 455 -11.13 -25.64 -16.60
N VAL A 456 -11.81 -25.79 -15.47
CA VAL A 456 -12.30 -27.09 -15.01
C VAL A 456 -13.30 -27.65 -16.03
N TYR A 457 -14.23 -26.81 -16.53
CA TYR A 457 -15.13 -27.20 -17.60
C TYR A 457 -14.39 -27.54 -18.90
N GLU A 458 -13.50 -26.65 -19.38
CA GLU A 458 -12.76 -26.91 -20.63
C GLU A 458 -11.93 -28.21 -20.52
N ALA A 459 -11.33 -28.49 -19.36
CA ALA A 459 -10.56 -29.70 -19.15
C ALA A 459 -11.44 -30.96 -19.09
N VAL A 460 -12.54 -30.93 -18.33
CA VAL A 460 -13.33 -32.13 -18.04
C VAL A 460 -14.31 -32.45 -19.16
N CYS A 461 -15.07 -31.45 -19.61
CA CYS A 461 -16.14 -31.67 -20.60
C CYS A 461 -15.60 -31.62 -22.03
N LEU A 462 -14.59 -30.80 -22.30
CA LEU A 462 -14.03 -30.62 -23.66
C LEU A 462 -12.69 -31.35 -23.86
N ASN A 463 -12.20 -32.06 -22.84
CA ASN A 463 -10.91 -32.75 -22.85
C ASN A 463 -9.73 -31.86 -23.30
N LYS A 464 -9.77 -30.57 -22.93
CA LYS A 464 -8.85 -29.56 -23.44
C LYS A 464 -7.70 -29.32 -22.47
N LYS A 465 -6.47 -29.32 -23.01
CA LYS A 465 -5.27 -28.97 -22.23
C LYS A 465 -5.31 -27.50 -21.80
N THR A 466 -4.90 -27.22 -20.57
CA THR A 466 -4.81 -25.84 -20.04
C THR A 466 -3.49 -25.19 -20.47
N ASP A 467 -3.42 -24.80 -21.74
CA ASP A 467 -2.27 -24.11 -22.32
C ASP A 467 -2.55 -22.65 -22.70
N SER A 468 -3.79 -22.19 -22.55
CA SER A 468 -4.21 -20.81 -22.82
C SER A 468 -4.89 -20.17 -21.61
N LYS A 469 -4.90 -18.84 -21.59
CA LYS A 469 -5.54 -18.05 -20.54
C LYS A 469 -6.04 -16.71 -21.05
N TYR A 470 -7.07 -16.18 -20.43
CA TYR A 470 -7.55 -14.82 -20.63
C TYR A 470 -6.76 -13.86 -19.74
N ILE A 471 -6.21 -12.81 -20.33
CA ILE A 471 -5.47 -11.75 -19.65
C ILE A 471 -6.01 -10.38 -20.05
N THR A 472 -5.76 -9.37 -19.22
CA THR A 472 -5.93 -7.98 -19.62
C THR A 472 -4.66 -7.50 -20.33
N ILE A 473 -4.83 -6.95 -21.54
CA ILE A 473 -3.80 -6.16 -22.23
C ILE A 473 -4.27 -4.71 -22.23
N ALA A 474 -3.47 -3.80 -21.66
CA ALA A 474 -3.86 -2.41 -21.48
C ALA A 474 -2.87 -1.44 -22.12
N ASP A 475 -3.37 -0.31 -22.60
CA ASP A 475 -2.56 0.85 -22.91
C ASP A 475 -2.89 1.97 -21.92
N ILE A 476 -2.04 2.08 -20.89
CA ILE A 476 -2.18 3.07 -19.82
C ILE A 476 -2.05 4.50 -20.38
N THR A 477 -1.34 4.68 -21.50
CA THR A 477 -1.14 6.01 -22.09
C THR A 477 -2.41 6.57 -22.74
N THR A 478 -3.26 5.68 -23.27
CA THR A 478 -4.54 6.04 -23.90
C THR A 478 -5.74 5.74 -23.01
N GLY A 479 -5.56 5.04 -21.90
CA GLY A 479 -6.65 4.66 -21.00
C GLY A 479 -7.55 3.55 -21.56
N THR A 480 -7.02 2.72 -22.46
CA THR A 480 -7.76 1.63 -23.11
C THR A 480 -7.31 0.26 -22.60
N SER A 481 -8.19 -0.74 -22.66
CA SER A 481 -7.89 -2.10 -22.24
C SER A 481 -8.69 -3.12 -23.06
N ALA A 482 -8.09 -4.27 -23.30
CA ALA A 482 -8.62 -5.39 -24.04
C ALA A 482 -8.47 -6.68 -23.23
N VAL A 483 -9.36 -7.65 -23.49
CA VAL A 483 -9.23 -9.02 -22.98
C VAL A 483 -8.68 -9.89 -24.09
N ALA A 484 -7.52 -10.51 -23.86
CA ALA A 484 -6.90 -11.39 -24.84
C ALA A 484 -6.82 -12.83 -24.32
N LYS A 485 -7.21 -13.80 -25.15
CA LYS A 485 -6.89 -15.21 -24.93
C LYS A 485 -5.51 -15.48 -25.50
N VAL A 486 -4.56 -15.82 -24.64
CA VAL A 486 -3.14 -16.00 -24.99
C VAL A 486 -2.67 -17.39 -24.63
N ARG A 487 -1.73 -17.94 -25.40
CA ARG A 487 -1.05 -19.18 -25.05
C ARG A 487 0.03 -18.92 -23.99
N THR A 488 0.10 -19.78 -22.99
CA THR A 488 1.19 -19.77 -22.01
C THR A 488 2.49 -20.13 -22.73
N GLY A 489 3.52 -19.31 -22.55
CA GLY A 489 4.79 -19.44 -23.27
C GLY A 489 4.95 -18.53 -24.49
N SER A 490 3.89 -17.87 -24.98
CA SER A 490 4.00 -16.82 -25.99
C SER A 490 4.79 -15.62 -25.48
N LEU A 491 5.41 -14.84 -26.39
CA LEU A 491 6.15 -13.65 -25.97
C LEU A 491 5.20 -12.54 -25.51
N VAL A 492 5.59 -11.85 -24.43
CA VAL A 492 4.86 -10.69 -23.92
C VAL A 492 4.81 -9.57 -24.96
N SER A 493 5.90 -9.38 -25.71
CA SER A 493 6.02 -8.39 -26.79
C SER A 493 5.08 -8.66 -27.97
N GLU A 494 4.96 -9.93 -28.40
CA GLU A 494 4.03 -10.33 -29.46
C GLU A 494 2.58 -10.05 -29.07
N ALA A 495 2.19 -10.47 -27.86
CA ALA A 495 0.82 -10.31 -27.37
C ALA A 495 0.40 -8.84 -27.30
N ILE A 496 1.27 -7.96 -26.79
CA ILE A 496 0.94 -6.53 -26.76
C ILE A 496 0.96 -5.91 -28.14
N ASN A 497 1.90 -6.28 -29.02
CA ASN A 497 1.97 -5.71 -30.37
C ASN A 497 0.78 -6.11 -31.24
N ALA A 498 0.17 -7.28 -31.00
CA ALA A 498 -1.04 -7.73 -31.67
C ALA A 498 -2.29 -6.88 -31.32
N VAL A 499 -2.35 -6.34 -30.10
CA VAL A 499 -3.47 -5.51 -29.63
C VAL A 499 -3.18 -4.01 -29.80
N TYR A 500 -1.98 -3.59 -29.42
CA TYR A 500 -1.49 -2.22 -29.47
C TYR A 500 -0.14 -2.18 -30.22
N PRO A 501 -0.15 -2.08 -31.56
CA PRO A 501 1.07 -2.04 -32.37
C PRO A 501 1.99 -0.85 -32.01
N GLY A 502 3.30 -1.08 -32.09
CA GLY A 502 4.31 -0.01 -31.98
C GLY A 502 4.58 0.51 -30.56
N LYS A 503 4.16 -0.22 -29.52
CA LYS A 503 4.45 0.13 -28.12
C LYS A 503 5.82 -0.40 -27.69
N SER A 504 6.71 0.49 -27.27
CA SER A 504 8.09 0.14 -26.90
C SER A 504 8.31 -0.13 -25.41
N MET A 505 7.41 0.34 -24.54
CA MET A 505 7.60 0.27 -23.10
C MET A 505 6.50 -0.55 -22.46
N VAL A 506 6.85 -1.81 -22.21
CA VAL A 506 5.92 -2.88 -21.83
C VAL A 506 6.17 -3.31 -20.39
N PHE A 507 5.08 -3.50 -19.65
CA PHE A 507 5.08 -4.00 -18.30
C PHE A 507 4.21 -5.25 -18.21
N THR A 508 4.58 -6.16 -17.31
CA THR A 508 3.83 -7.40 -17.10
C THR A 508 3.80 -7.79 -15.61
N GLY A 509 2.78 -8.55 -15.23
CA GLY A 509 2.60 -9.09 -13.88
C GLY A 509 1.19 -9.64 -13.65
N GLY A 510 0.86 -9.96 -12.39
CA GLY A 510 -0.49 -10.38 -12.01
C GLY A 510 -1.53 -9.26 -11.97
N GLY A 511 -1.10 -8.01 -12.13
CA GLY A 511 -1.92 -6.79 -12.03
C GLY A 511 -1.04 -5.55 -11.93
N ILE A 512 -1.63 -4.36 -11.97
CA ILE A 512 -0.90 -3.07 -12.00
C ILE A 512 -0.10 -2.83 -10.72
N MET A 513 -0.55 -3.40 -9.60
CA MET A 513 0.09 -3.28 -8.29
C MET A 513 1.39 -4.09 -8.16
N GLN A 514 1.55 -5.12 -9.01
CA GLN A 514 2.68 -6.06 -9.00
C GLN A 514 3.49 -6.02 -10.29
N ALA A 515 3.10 -5.19 -11.25
CA ALA A 515 3.74 -5.12 -12.54
C ALA A 515 5.21 -4.68 -12.43
N ARG A 516 5.99 -5.09 -13.42
CA ARG A 516 7.37 -4.65 -13.63
C ARG A 516 7.62 -4.55 -15.12
N MET A 517 8.70 -3.87 -15.49
CA MET A 517 9.12 -3.82 -16.88
C MET A 517 9.33 -5.24 -17.39
N ALA A 518 8.80 -5.52 -18.57
CA ALA A 518 9.00 -6.78 -19.26
C ALA A 518 10.45 -6.86 -19.78
N GLN A 519 11.03 -8.05 -19.76
CA GLN A 519 12.29 -8.33 -20.46
C GLN A 519 12.01 -8.63 -21.95
N ASP A 520 12.99 -8.44 -22.82
CA ASP A 520 12.79 -8.54 -24.27
C ASP A 520 12.30 -9.93 -24.72
N ASP A 521 12.79 -10.99 -24.07
CA ASP A 521 12.46 -12.39 -24.32
C ASP A 521 11.45 -12.96 -23.32
N GLU A 522 10.79 -12.10 -22.55
CA GLU A 522 9.88 -12.54 -21.50
C GLU A 522 8.64 -13.23 -22.07
N ARG A 523 8.37 -14.44 -21.54
CA ARG A 523 7.23 -15.27 -21.94
C ARG A 523 6.08 -15.17 -20.95
N ILE A 524 4.86 -15.25 -21.46
CA ILE A 524 3.63 -15.25 -20.68
C ILE A 524 3.62 -16.50 -19.79
N GLY A 525 3.69 -16.30 -18.48
CA GLY A 525 3.67 -17.37 -17.48
C GLY A 525 2.31 -17.53 -16.80
N LYS A 526 2.21 -18.54 -15.93
CA LYS A 526 0.98 -18.82 -15.15
C LYS A 526 0.51 -17.62 -14.31
N GLY A 527 1.44 -16.80 -13.82
CA GLY A 527 1.17 -15.60 -13.01
C GLY A 527 0.90 -14.32 -13.82
N THR A 528 0.99 -14.35 -15.16
CA THR A 528 0.76 -13.18 -16.01
C THR A 528 -0.73 -12.97 -16.23
N ASN A 529 -1.32 -11.96 -15.61
CA ASN A 529 -2.73 -11.56 -15.82
C ASN A 529 -2.85 -10.17 -16.47
N LEU A 530 -1.77 -9.39 -16.45
CA LEU A 530 -1.66 -8.07 -17.06
C LEU A 530 -0.45 -8.01 -17.99
N ILE A 531 -0.67 -7.45 -19.18
CA ILE A 531 0.37 -6.85 -20.02
C ILE A 531 -0.04 -5.40 -20.27
N ALA A 532 0.86 -4.45 -20.08
CA ALA A 532 0.53 -3.04 -20.15
C ALA A 532 1.58 -2.23 -20.91
N ALA A 533 1.15 -1.45 -21.91
CA ALA A 533 1.93 -0.36 -22.47
C ALA A 533 1.76 0.86 -21.56
N ALA A 534 2.86 1.41 -21.06
CA ALA A 534 2.79 2.56 -20.17
C ALA A 534 4.06 3.42 -20.27
N ALA A 535 3.94 4.68 -19.87
CA ALA A 535 5.13 5.49 -19.61
C ALA A 535 5.85 4.98 -18.35
N MET A 536 7.19 5.06 -18.33
CA MET A 536 7.95 4.81 -17.11
C MET A 536 7.41 5.74 -16.02
N PRO A 537 6.98 5.20 -14.86
CA PRO A 537 6.41 6.03 -13.82
C PRO A 537 7.45 7.07 -13.39
N ARG A 538 7.14 8.35 -13.56
CA ARG A 538 8.01 9.44 -13.10
C ARG A 538 7.89 9.55 -11.58
N TYR A 539 8.74 8.83 -10.86
CA TYR A 539 8.94 9.00 -9.43
C TYR A 539 10.42 8.91 -9.07
N LYS A 540 10.81 9.63 -8.02
CA LYS A 540 12.15 9.55 -7.43
C LYS A 540 12.02 8.85 -6.09
N GLU A 541 12.64 7.68 -5.93
CA GLU A 541 12.73 7.07 -4.61
C GLU A 541 13.52 8.01 -3.71
N SER A 542 12.90 8.45 -2.62
CA SER A 542 13.66 9.05 -1.54
C SER A 542 14.44 7.93 -0.84
N PRO A 543 15.76 8.08 -0.63
CA PRO A 543 16.51 7.12 0.16
C PRO A 543 16.12 7.21 1.66
N LEU A 544 15.21 8.10 2.04
CA LEU A 544 14.76 8.31 3.41
C LEU A 544 13.34 7.81 3.63
N CYS A 545 13.17 7.00 4.67
CA CYS A 545 11.86 6.71 5.22
C CYS A 545 11.32 7.95 5.95
N SER A 546 10.09 8.36 5.67
CA SER A 546 9.38 9.36 6.49
C SER A 546 8.84 8.79 7.80
N LYS A 547 8.98 7.47 8.03
CA LYS A 547 8.44 6.73 9.18
C LYS A 547 6.95 7.02 9.47
N CYS A 548 6.17 7.31 8.42
CA CYS A 548 4.74 7.64 8.53
C CYS A 548 3.84 6.46 8.91
N GLY A 549 4.36 5.23 8.97
CA GLY A 549 3.58 4.03 9.29
C GLY A 549 2.60 3.57 8.19
N ALA A 550 2.38 4.33 7.12
CA ALA A 550 1.41 4.01 6.07
C ALA A 550 1.57 2.59 5.50
N CYS A 551 2.81 2.12 5.30
CA CYS A 551 3.09 0.78 4.82
C CYS A 551 2.70 -0.33 5.82
N VAL A 552 2.73 -0.06 7.12
CA VAL A 552 2.34 -0.99 8.18
C VAL A 552 0.82 -1.01 8.33
N PHE A 553 0.20 0.17 8.37
CA PHE A 553 -1.25 0.31 8.53
C PHE A 553 -2.04 -0.32 7.37
N ASN A 554 -1.49 -0.26 6.17
CA ASN A 554 -2.10 -0.82 4.97
C ASN A 554 -1.60 -2.21 4.61
N CYS A 555 -0.67 -2.80 5.38
CA CYS A 555 -0.25 -4.16 5.11
C CYS A 555 -1.39 -5.13 5.47
N PRO A 556 -1.92 -5.92 4.51
CA PRO A 556 -2.95 -6.91 4.84
C PRO A 556 -2.43 -7.96 5.83
N GLN A 557 -1.13 -8.25 5.79
CA GLN A 557 -0.48 -9.22 6.67
C GLN A 557 -0.01 -8.60 8.00
N GLY A 558 -0.24 -7.29 8.22
CA GLY A 558 0.17 -6.61 9.45
C GLY A 558 1.68 -6.51 9.66
N LEU A 559 2.49 -6.69 8.61
CA LEU A 559 3.95 -6.68 8.69
C LEU A 559 4.51 -5.31 9.04
N LEU A 560 5.64 -5.30 9.76
CA LEU A 560 6.48 -4.12 9.99
C LEU A 560 7.32 -3.82 8.74
N VAL A 561 6.64 -3.52 7.63
CA VAL A 561 7.22 -3.38 6.28
C VAL A 561 8.44 -2.46 6.25
N TYR A 562 8.37 -1.29 6.89
CA TYR A 562 9.48 -0.35 6.88
C TYR A 562 10.73 -0.90 7.59
N ARG A 563 10.59 -1.70 8.66
CA ARG A 563 11.73 -2.32 9.36
C ARG A 563 12.38 -3.40 8.52
N ILE A 564 11.57 -4.25 7.89
CA ILE A 564 12.07 -5.24 6.92
C ILE A 564 12.86 -4.52 5.82
N ALA A 565 12.28 -3.48 5.24
CA ALA A 565 12.92 -2.67 4.19
C ALA A 565 14.22 -2.00 4.66
N ASP A 566 14.25 -1.43 5.87
CA ASP A 566 15.43 -0.78 6.43
C ASP A 566 16.56 -1.78 6.74
N LEU A 567 16.23 -3.03 7.07
CA LEU A 567 17.22 -4.09 7.28
C LEU A 567 17.80 -4.60 5.95
N VAL A 568 16.97 -4.70 4.92
CA VAL A 568 17.42 -5.02 3.54
C VAL A 568 18.32 -3.92 2.99
N ASP A 569 17.96 -2.64 3.17
CA ASP A 569 18.82 -1.51 2.78
C ASP A 569 20.16 -1.47 3.54
N LYS A 570 20.27 -2.20 4.67
CA LYS A 570 21.51 -2.38 5.45
C LYS A 570 22.19 -3.73 5.18
N SER A 571 21.77 -4.48 4.15
CA SER A 571 22.28 -5.82 3.83
C SER A 571 22.25 -6.77 5.04
N SER A 572 21.18 -6.69 5.82
CA SER A 572 20.96 -7.43 7.07
C SER A 572 19.70 -8.29 7.00
N GLU A 573 19.48 -8.97 5.87
CA GLU A 573 18.28 -9.75 5.55
C GLU A 573 18.03 -10.87 6.58
N LYS A 574 19.09 -11.47 7.11
CA LYS A 574 18.98 -12.48 8.20
C LYS A 574 18.29 -11.93 9.44
N LYS A 575 18.52 -10.67 9.79
CA LYS A 575 17.83 -10.02 10.92
C LYS A 575 16.38 -9.70 10.58
N ALA A 576 16.05 -9.54 9.29
CA ALA A 576 14.69 -9.27 8.84
C ALA A 576 13.76 -10.47 9.07
N SER A 577 14.29 -11.70 9.16
CA SER A 577 13.51 -12.91 9.51
C SER A 577 12.69 -12.76 10.80
N LYS A 578 13.20 -12.00 11.79
CA LYS A 578 12.49 -11.67 13.04
C LYS A 578 11.18 -10.92 12.83
N PHE A 579 10.92 -10.42 11.61
CA PHE A 579 9.73 -9.65 11.26
C PHE A 579 8.80 -10.41 10.29
N SER A 580 9.01 -11.72 10.14
CA SER A 580 8.20 -12.64 9.34
C SER A 580 7.93 -12.21 7.89
N PRO A 581 8.96 -11.85 7.10
CA PRO A 581 8.79 -11.45 5.71
C PRO A 581 8.16 -12.55 4.83
N GLU A 582 8.26 -13.83 5.22
CA GLU A 582 7.66 -14.99 4.57
C GLU A 582 6.13 -14.91 4.46
N LEU A 583 5.46 -14.23 5.39
CA LEU A 583 4.01 -13.99 5.34
C LEU A 583 3.61 -12.99 4.25
N CYS A 584 4.55 -12.27 3.63
CA CYS A 584 4.25 -11.30 2.59
C CYS A 584 3.58 -11.94 1.37
N ILE A 585 2.42 -11.41 0.97
CA ILE A 585 1.64 -11.87 -0.19
C ILE A 585 1.97 -11.14 -1.50
N GLY A 586 3.00 -10.29 -1.53
CA GLY A 586 3.47 -9.64 -2.76
C GLY A 586 2.57 -8.52 -3.33
N CYS A 587 1.48 -8.14 -2.65
CA CYS A 587 0.45 -7.21 -3.19
C CYS A 587 0.90 -5.78 -3.57
N GLY A 588 2.12 -5.34 -3.29
CA GLY A 588 2.58 -3.99 -3.70
C GLY A 588 1.97 -2.78 -2.98
N LEU A 589 0.94 -2.96 -2.13
CA LEU A 589 0.21 -1.86 -1.49
C LEU A 589 1.11 -0.95 -0.65
N CYS A 590 2.12 -1.50 0.03
CA CYS A 590 3.10 -0.72 0.79
C CYS A 590 3.91 0.26 -0.07
N SER A 591 4.28 -0.14 -1.28
CA SER A 591 4.99 0.69 -2.26
C SER A 591 4.08 1.77 -2.85
N TYR A 592 2.78 1.47 -3.02
CA TYR A 592 1.78 2.39 -3.53
C TYR A 592 1.52 3.55 -2.56
N VAL A 593 1.33 3.23 -1.27
CA VAL A 593 1.02 4.22 -0.23
C VAL A 593 2.23 4.97 0.30
N CYS A 594 3.45 4.59 -0.09
CA CYS A 594 4.67 5.17 0.47
C CYS A 594 4.86 6.62 -0.01
N PRO A 595 4.76 7.65 0.88
CA PRO A 595 5.01 9.04 0.50
C PRO A 595 6.51 9.36 0.33
N ALA A 596 7.39 8.39 0.54
CA ALA A 596 8.80 8.51 0.19
C ALA A 596 9.09 7.93 -1.21
N GLY A 597 8.08 7.36 -1.88
CA GLY A 597 8.26 6.67 -3.15
C GLY A 597 9.14 5.42 -3.08
N ARG A 598 9.48 4.90 -1.88
CA ARG A 598 10.33 3.72 -1.72
C ARG A 598 9.63 2.47 -2.26
N ASN A 599 10.30 1.66 -3.06
CA ASN A 599 9.80 0.33 -3.43
C ASN A 599 9.97 -0.64 -2.25
N LEU A 600 9.03 -0.56 -1.31
CA LEU A 600 9.02 -1.37 -0.09
C LEU A 600 8.68 -2.84 -0.39
N SER A 601 7.79 -3.10 -1.35
CA SER A 601 7.40 -4.44 -1.76
C SER A 601 8.58 -5.26 -2.28
N ALA A 602 9.44 -4.67 -3.13
CA ALA A 602 10.63 -5.36 -3.62
C ALA A 602 11.56 -5.76 -2.47
N ARG A 603 11.79 -4.86 -1.50
CA ARG A 603 12.63 -5.13 -0.33
C ARG A 603 12.05 -6.23 0.55
N VAL A 604 10.74 -6.21 0.80
CA VAL A 604 10.11 -7.30 1.58
C VAL A 604 10.19 -8.64 0.85
N LEU A 605 10.01 -8.64 -0.48
CA LEU A 605 10.15 -9.86 -1.29
C LEU A 605 11.59 -10.38 -1.33
N GLU A 606 12.57 -9.49 -1.30
CA GLU A 606 13.98 -9.84 -1.16
C GLU A 606 14.27 -10.50 0.20
N ALA A 607 13.79 -9.89 1.30
CA ALA A 607 13.90 -10.50 2.62
C ALA A 607 13.19 -11.86 2.69
N LYS A 608 12.00 -11.98 2.09
CA LYS A 608 11.25 -13.25 1.99
C LYS A 608 12.06 -14.32 1.27
N ALA A 609 12.67 -13.99 0.14
CA ALA A 609 13.51 -14.91 -0.60
C ALA A 609 14.77 -15.33 0.17
N ALA A 610 15.33 -14.44 1.00
CA ALA A 610 16.46 -14.76 1.87
C ALA A 610 16.07 -15.75 2.99
N VAL A 611 14.85 -15.64 3.53
CA VAL A 611 14.35 -16.59 4.54
C VAL A 611 14.10 -17.96 3.92
N SER A 612 13.46 -18.07 2.75
CA SER A 612 13.14 -19.35 2.11
C SER A 612 14.32 -20.18 1.60
N ARG A 613 15.55 -19.62 1.63
CA ARG A 613 16.80 -20.33 1.27
C ARG A 613 17.49 -21.00 2.46
N HIS A 614 16.98 -20.77 3.66
CA HIS A 614 17.42 -21.35 4.92
C HIS A 614 16.30 -22.23 5.47
#